data_AF-A0A537X1N9-F1
#
_entry.id   AF-A0A537X1N9-F1
#
_cell.length_a   1.000
_cell.length_b   1.000
_cell.length_c   1.000
_cell.angle_alpha   90.00
_cell.angle_beta   90.00
_cell.angle_gamma   90.00
#
_symmetry.space_group_name_H-M   'P 1'
#
loop_
_entity.id
_entity.type
_entity.pdbx_description
1 polymer ?
#
loop_
_entity_poly.entity_id
_entity_poly.type
_entity_poly.pdbx_seq_one_letter_code
_entity_poly.pdbx_strand_id
1 'polypeptide(L)'
;VGEFVWTQENNYFGWRSLLGKEPGSADVSPYAAAARAADVSRLPSTYISVGSLDLFLEENMIYADRLSRAGVPVELHMYPRTYHGFYRVTNARVTKQAEHDNREALRRFLHG
;
A
#
# COMPACT_ATOMS: atom_id res chain seq x y z
N VAL A 1 -15.55 -1.01 -3.04
CA VAL A 1 -14.07 -1.25 -2.87
C VAL A 1 -13.88 -2.12 -1.63
N GLY A 2 -12.93 -3.06 -1.66
CA GLY A 2 -12.69 -3.99 -0.55
C GLY A 2 -13.80 -5.01 -0.34
N GLU A 3 -14.32 -5.60 -1.42
CA GLU A 3 -15.40 -6.59 -1.38
C GLU A 3 -14.91 -8.02 -1.67
N PHE A 4 -13.69 -8.17 -2.19
CA PHE A 4 -13.16 -9.45 -2.65
C PHE A 4 -11.94 -9.86 -1.84
N VAL A 5 -11.96 -11.08 -1.30
CA VAL A 5 -10.89 -11.76 -0.53
C VAL A 5 -10.52 -11.08 0.80
N TRP A 6 -10.23 -9.78 0.80
CA TRP A 6 -10.02 -8.98 2.00
C TRP A 6 -11.07 -7.89 2.08
N THR A 7 -11.97 -8.04 3.05
CA THR A 7 -13.10 -7.15 3.24
C THR A 7 -12.85 -6.11 4.33
N GLN A 8 -13.75 -5.13 4.46
CA GLN A 8 -13.73 -4.20 5.59
C GLN A 8 -13.82 -4.91 6.94
N GLU A 9 -14.61 -5.99 7.03
CA GLU A 9 -14.72 -6.81 8.24
C GLU A 9 -13.40 -7.52 8.57
N ASN A 10 -12.70 -8.05 7.56
CA ASN A 10 -11.37 -8.64 7.76
C ASN A 10 -10.36 -7.59 8.20
N ASN A 11 -10.38 -6.40 7.57
CA ASN A 11 -9.50 -5.29 7.92
C ASN A 11 -9.73 -4.84 9.37
N TYR A 12 -10.99 -4.68 9.76
CA TYR A 12 -11.36 -4.31 11.11
C TYR A 12 -10.93 -5.34 12.15
N PHE A 13 -11.18 -6.63 11.87
CA PHE A 13 -10.71 -7.72 12.72
C PHE A 13 -9.18 -7.73 12.85
N GLY A 14 -8.45 -7.56 11.75
CA GLY A 14 -6.99 -7.51 11.72
C GLY A 14 -6.46 -6.35 12.56
N TRP A 15 -7.01 -5.15 12.38
CA TRP A 15 -6.63 -3.98 13.16
C TRP A 15 -6.92 -4.13 14.65
N ARG A 16 -8.11 -4.62 15.02
CA ARG A 16 -8.45 -4.88 16.42
C ARG A 16 -7.50 -5.91 17.05
N SER A 17 -7.14 -6.95 16.30
CA SER A 17 -6.21 -7.99 16.75
C SER A 17 -4.80 -7.44 16.96
N LEU A 18 -4.31 -6.60 16.05
CA LEU A 18 -3.00 -5.96 16.15
C LEU A 18 -2.93 -4.98 17.33
N LEU A 19 -3.97 -4.16 17.50
CA LEU A 19 -3.95 -3.06 18.47
C LEU A 19 -4.38 -3.48 19.88
N GLY A 20 -5.10 -4.61 20.01
CA GLY A 20 -5.72 -5.03 21.28
C GLY A 20 -6.81 -4.08 21.78
N LYS A 21 -7.23 -3.11 20.95
CA LYS A 21 -8.25 -2.09 21.24
C LYS A 21 -9.00 -1.72 19.97
N GLU A 22 -10.01 -0.86 20.13
CA GLU A 22 -10.83 -0.38 19.02
C GLU A 22 -9.98 0.42 18.02
N PRO A 23 -10.01 0.07 16.71
CA PRO A 23 -9.20 0.75 15.71
C PRO A 23 -9.80 2.09 15.26
N GLY A 24 -8.98 2.91 14.60
CA GLY A 24 -9.40 4.20 14.01
C GLY A 24 -9.14 5.43 14.88
N SER A 25 -8.80 5.25 16.15
CA SER A 25 -8.40 6.34 17.05
C SER A 25 -7.19 7.12 16.52
N ALA A 26 -7.02 8.41 16.86
CA ALA A 26 -5.91 9.25 16.38
C ALA A 26 -4.54 8.88 16.96
N ASP A 27 -4.51 8.16 18.08
CA ASP A 27 -3.31 7.73 18.82
C ASP A 27 -2.69 6.41 18.30
N VAL A 28 -3.17 5.85 17.19
CA VAL A 28 -2.52 4.69 16.57
C VAL A 28 -1.08 5.06 16.18
N SER A 29 -0.13 4.29 16.71
CA SER A 29 1.29 4.49 16.49
C SER A 29 1.64 4.54 14.99
N PRO A 30 2.54 5.44 14.55
CA PRO A 30 3.02 5.47 13.18
C PRO A 30 3.77 4.18 12.79
N TYR A 31 4.26 3.38 13.75
CA TYR A 31 4.84 2.07 13.47
C TYR A 31 3.80 1.00 13.12
N ALA A 32 2.53 1.21 13.46
CA ALA A 32 1.42 0.38 13.00
C ALA A 32 0.76 0.98 11.74
N ALA A 33 0.62 2.31 11.69
CA ALA A 33 0.03 3.04 10.56
C ALA A 33 1.01 4.11 10.04
N ALA A 34 1.92 3.73 9.14
CA ALA A 34 2.99 4.60 8.62
C ALA A 34 2.50 5.94 8.07
N ALA A 35 1.31 5.96 7.47
CA ALA A 35 0.66 7.18 6.99
C ALA A 35 0.32 8.19 8.10
N ARG A 36 0.61 7.91 9.37
CA ARG A 36 0.45 8.84 10.50
C ARG A 36 1.76 9.41 11.02
N ALA A 37 2.91 9.01 10.46
CA ALA A 37 4.19 9.61 10.82
C ALA A 37 4.12 11.13 10.64
N ALA A 38 4.64 11.89 11.61
CA ALA A 38 4.63 13.35 11.55
C ALA A 38 5.57 13.88 10.46
N ASP A 39 6.69 13.19 10.27
CA ASP A 39 7.67 13.45 9.21
C ASP A 39 7.91 12.17 8.42
N VAL A 40 7.84 12.29 7.10
CA VAL A 40 8.12 11.21 6.13
C VAL A 40 9.29 11.57 5.23
N SER A 41 9.98 12.68 5.52
CA SER A 41 11.22 13.06 4.84
C SER A 41 12.33 12.05 5.14
N ARG A 42 13.32 11.99 4.25
CA ARG A 42 14.50 11.10 4.36
C ARG A 42 14.20 9.60 4.37
N LEU A 43 12.96 9.19 4.12
CA LEU A 43 12.66 7.80 3.83
C LEU A 43 13.28 7.38 2.48
N PRO A 44 13.60 6.08 2.30
CA PRO A 44 14.15 5.59 1.04
C PRO A 44 13.20 5.80 -0.15
N SER A 45 13.73 5.75 -1.37
CA SER A 45 12.93 5.64 -2.59
C SER A 45 11.89 4.53 -2.43
N THR A 46 10.64 4.85 -2.75
CA THR A 46 9.49 4.03 -2.36
C THR A 46 8.70 3.59 -3.58
N TYR A 47 8.44 2.29 -3.69
CA TYR A 47 7.51 1.72 -4.67
C TYR A 47 6.22 1.33 -3.95
N ILE A 48 5.07 1.75 -4.48
CA ILE A 48 3.74 1.39 -4.00
C ILE A 48 2.94 0.84 -5.17
N SER A 49 2.28 -0.31 -4.98
CA SER A 49 1.28 -0.83 -5.92
C SER A 49 -0.02 -1.12 -5.22
N VAL A 50 -1.13 -0.80 -5.88
CA VAL A 50 -2.47 -1.00 -5.33
C VAL A 50 -3.47 -1.32 -6.44
N GLY A 51 -4.50 -2.09 -6.11
CA GLY A 51 -5.59 -2.38 -7.03
C GLY A 51 -6.67 -1.30 -7.00
N SER A 52 -7.30 -1.03 -8.14
CA SER A 52 -8.36 0.00 -8.23
C SER A 52 -9.65 -0.37 -7.47
N LEU A 53 -9.80 -1.63 -7.04
CA LEU A 53 -10.92 -2.11 -6.23
C LEU A 53 -10.50 -2.40 -4.78
N ASP A 54 -9.23 -2.16 -4.42
CA ASP A 54 -8.68 -2.36 -3.08
C ASP A 54 -9.21 -1.30 -2.11
N LEU A 55 -9.51 -1.69 -0.87
CA LEU A 55 -9.92 -0.75 0.19
C LEU A 55 -8.77 0.17 0.60
N PHE A 56 -7.53 -0.21 0.34
CA PHE A 56 -6.34 0.57 0.72
C PHE A 56 -5.95 1.61 -0.34
N LEU A 57 -6.71 1.72 -1.44
CA LEU A 57 -6.41 2.61 -2.56
C LEU A 57 -6.18 4.06 -2.12
N GLU A 58 -7.14 4.63 -1.41
CA GLU A 58 -7.10 6.04 -1.03
C GLU A 58 -5.95 6.33 -0.06
N GLU A 59 -5.77 5.49 0.97
CA GLU A 59 -4.68 5.68 1.93
C GLU A 59 -3.29 5.48 1.29
N ASN A 60 -3.15 4.59 0.31
CA ASN A 60 -1.92 4.39 -0.44
C ASN A 60 -1.60 5.63 -1.30
N MET A 61 -2.62 6.21 -1.96
CA MET A 61 -2.46 7.45 -2.72
C MET A 61 -2.09 8.64 -1.82
N ILE A 62 -2.73 8.76 -0.66
CA ILE A 62 -2.40 9.81 0.33
C ILE A 62 -0.96 9.66 0.80
N TYR A 63 -0.51 8.45 1.13
CA TYR A 63 0.86 8.22 1.58
C TYR A 63 1.89 8.52 0.49
N ALA A 64 1.61 8.12 -0.76
CA ALA A 64 2.44 8.44 -1.91
C ALA A 64 2.56 9.96 -2.15
N ASP A 65 1.45 10.72 -2.08
CA ASP A 65 1.46 12.18 -2.18
C ASP A 65 2.30 12.81 -1.06
N ARG A 66 2.14 12.35 0.18
CA ARG A 66 2.92 12.84 1.32
C ARG A 66 4.42 12.61 1.15
N LEU A 67 4.83 11.41 0.73
CA LEU A 67 6.22 11.08 0.44
C LEU A 67 6.79 11.97 -0.67
N SER A 68 6.04 12.10 -1.77
CA SER A 68 6.44 12.94 -2.91
C SER A 68 6.62 14.41 -2.51
N ARG A 69 5.70 14.98 -1.74
CA ARG A 69 5.80 16.35 -1.20
C ARG A 69 6.98 16.53 -0.25
N ALA A 70 7.39 15.48 0.45
CA ALA A 70 8.58 15.49 1.32
C ALA A 70 9.91 15.29 0.55
N GLY A 71 9.87 15.21 -0.78
CA GLY A 71 11.05 15.04 -1.62
C GLY A 71 11.54 13.60 -1.73
N VAL A 72 10.76 12.62 -1.28
CA VAL A 72 11.10 11.19 -1.45
C VAL A 72 10.75 10.77 -2.89
N PRO A 73 11.65 10.10 -3.62
CA PRO A 73 11.30 9.50 -4.91
C PRO A 73 10.23 8.42 -4.72
N VAL A 74 9.09 8.57 -5.39
CA VAL A 74 7.97 7.63 -5.31
C VAL A 74 7.59 7.12 -6.69
N GLU A 75 7.47 5.81 -6.81
CA GLU A 75 6.82 5.14 -7.93
C GLU A 75 5.50 4.52 -7.44
N LEU A 76 4.38 4.97 -7.98
CA LEU A 76 3.04 4.49 -7.62
C LEU A 76 2.36 3.87 -8.84
N HIS A 77 1.93 2.62 -8.71
CA HIS A 77 1.14 1.92 -9.72
C HIS A 77 -0.26 1.58 -9.20
N MET A 78 -1.28 1.99 -9.96
CA MET A 78 -2.65 1.57 -9.74
C MET A 78 -3.06 0.58 -10.84
N TYR A 79 -3.37 -0.66 -10.46
CA TYR A 79 -3.78 -1.69 -11.40
C TYR A 79 -5.31 -1.73 -11.53
N PRO A 80 -5.87 -1.50 -12.73
CA PRO A 80 -7.32 -1.49 -12.91
C PRO A 80 -7.94 -2.87 -12.65
N ARG A 81 -9.16 -2.86 -12.06
CA ARG A 81 -10.01 -4.03 -11.85
C ARG A 81 -9.40 -5.11 -10.95
N THR A 82 -8.40 -4.78 -10.14
CA THR A 82 -7.81 -5.69 -9.17
C THR A 82 -8.20 -5.32 -7.75
N TYR A 83 -8.34 -6.34 -6.91
CA TYR A 83 -8.69 -6.25 -5.50
C TYR A 83 -7.46 -6.54 -4.63
N HIS A 84 -7.62 -6.45 -3.31
CA HIS A 84 -6.54 -6.73 -2.37
C HIS A 84 -5.98 -8.15 -2.50
N GLY A 85 -4.67 -8.27 -2.67
CA GLY A 85 -4.02 -9.57 -2.82
C GLY A 85 -4.21 -10.23 -4.19
N PHE A 86 -4.55 -9.47 -5.25
CA PHE A 86 -4.65 -9.99 -6.63
C PHE A 86 -3.40 -10.73 -7.12
N TYR A 87 -2.23 -10.45 -6.53
CA TYR A 87 -0.97 -11.17 -6.73
C TYR A 87 -1.09 -12.70 -6.53
N ARG A 88 -2.07 -13.17 -5.74
CA ARG A 88 -2.33 -14.61 -5.56
C ARG A 88 -2.83 -15.31 -6.83
N VAL A 89 -3.37 -14.56 -7.79
CA VAL A 89 -3.82 -15.10 -9.09
C VAL A 89 -2.66 -15.01 -10.08
N THR A 90 -1.68 -15.90 -9.92
CA THR A 90 -0.35 -15.84 -10.60
C THR A 90 -0.42 -15.98 -12.12
N ASN A 91 -1.48 -16.60 -12.65
CA ASN A 91 -1.67 -16.74 -14.10
C ASN A 91 -2.31 -15.50 -14.75
N ALA A 92 -2.86 -14.56 -13.98
CA ALA A 92 -3.48 -13.36 -14.52
C ALA A 92 -2.44 -12.43 -15.15
N ARG A 93 -2.77 -11.85 -16.30
CA ARG A 93 -1.90 -10.91 -17.02
C ARG A 93 -1.50 -9.72 -16.14
N VAL A 94 -2.45 -9.17 -15.39
CA VAL A 94 -2.20 -8.01 -14.50
C VAL A 94 -1.25 -8.36 -13.34
N THR A 95 -1.32 -9.58 -12.82
CA THR A 95 -0.38 -10.06 -11.80
C THR A 95 1.04 -10.13 -12.35
N LYS A 96 1.22 -10.73 -13.52
CA LYS A 96 2.54 -10.82 -14.18
C LYS A 96 3.13 -9.44 -14.47
N GLN A 97 2.29 -8.50 -14.92
CA GLN A 97 2.69 -7.11 -15.12
C GLN A 97 3.14 -6.48 -13.79
N ALA A 98 2.33 -6.59 -12.74
CA ALA A 98 2.61 -5.99 -11.46
C ALA A 98 3.84 -6.57 -10.75
N GLU A 99 4.16 -7.84 -10.99
CA GLU A 99 5.41 -8.47 -10.54
C GLU A 99 6.62 -7.99 -11.34
N HIS A 100 6.48 -7.80 -12.65
CA HIS A 100 7.53 -7.25 -13.50
C HIS A 100 7.88 -5.83 -13.05
N ASP A 101 6.88 -4.96 -12.91
CA ASP A 101 7.05 -3.55 -12.53
C ASP A 101 7.72 -3.43 -11.14
N ASN A 102 7.29 -4.25 -10.17
CA ASN A 102 7.92 -4.30 -8.86
C ASN A 102 9.41 -4.69 -8.90
N ARG A 103 9.76 -5.70 -9.70
CA ARG A 103 11.15 -6.15 -9.86
C ARG A 103 12.01 -5.09 -10.55
N GLU A 104 11.47 -4.42 -11.56
CA GLU A 104 12.16 -3.34 -12.26
C GLU A 104 12.38 -2.13 -11.34
N ALA A 105 11.39 -1.75 -10.53
CA ALA A 105 11.55 -0.71 -9.52
C ALA A 105 12.65 -1.06 -8.50
N LEU A 106 12.65 -2.31 -8.01
CA LEU A 106 13.70 -2.78 -7.10
C LEU A 106 15.09 -2.73 -7.74
N ARG A 107 15.23 -3.14 -9.00
CA ARG A 107 16.51 -3.05 -9.74
C ARG A 107 16.98 -1.60 -9.85
N ARG A 108 16.09 -0.67 -10.19
CA ARG A 108 16.42 0.77 -10.25
C ARG A 108 16.85 1.30 -8.88
N PHE A 109 16.23 0.86 -7.78
CA PHE A 109 16.57 1.36 -6.45
C PHE A 109 17.88 0.79 -5.89
N LEU A 110 18.29 -0.42 -6.32
CA LEU A 110 19.52 -1.05 -5.84
C LEU A 110 20.74 -0.80 -6.74
N HIS A 111 20.52 -0.51 -8.02
CA HIS A 111 21.59 -0.44 -9.02
C HIS A 111 21.54 0.83 -9.89
N GLY A 112 20.57 1.71 -9.65
CA GLY A 112 20.51 3.03 -10.26
C GLY A 112 21.45 4.02 -9.61
#